data_AF-A0A1H8BZ15-F1
#
_entry.id   AF-A0A1H8BZ15-F1
#
_cell.length_a   1.000
_cell.length_b   1.000
_cell.length_c   1.000
_cell.angle_alpha   90.00
_cell.angle_beta   90.00
_cell.angle_gamma   90.00
#
_symmetry.space_group_name_H-M   'P 1'
#
loop_
_entity.id
_entity.type
_entity.pdbx_description
1 polymer ?
#
loop_
_entity_poly.entity_id
_entity_poly.type
_entity_poly.pdbx_seq_one_letter_code
_entity_poly.pdbx_strand_id
1 'polypeptide(L)'
;MPLNQRQLGHPGTERGSALMAVIGVMGVLIVITLTLTTATLYSLDFTRSTRASVQSVAAAESGVSAAQLSLTTGTCRPAFSRSSPQFTAAVSYSVSGTGDAWVAGCPPVGVPAVRLRVESTGSSLTGPASDEATVEAIFDYESAVPPGVQPSGAAMYLHGGVVFMNNANLLVAESGRAAIQVKNGNVSCSNNTVIEGDVVVAAGNLNISGCSIEGNAWASGAATLGAVTGNLTAASVNLTAAQRASRIGGVYTRNTVGTPIPTVPAWVDLNYVPSDWVDANGLPYRVAPIGLGCTIDTSLLAAAVAVNGGKPIIINALALCPLGVTAVGTVKLPGDVVIFANKFTFVNNVQFQSSTTARHKLWFITPDLVADQLPTCGVLQGDFWMKNSFTIAPTLDAMTYTPCRFNAMNNFEWRGQLYANGANDFKNNTRFESAPLGLPGIDLETGTVTGGGSAGAVARLGNMTSMRDLNDG
;
A
#
# COMPACT_ATOMS: atom_id res chain seq x y z
N MET A 1 110.68 -12.16 76.65
CA MET A 1 109.71 -13.27 76.47
C MET A 1 108.36 -12.68 76.14
N PRO A 2 107.62 -13.14 75.12
CA PRO A 2 108.02 -13.60 73.79
C PRO A 2 107.35 -12.79 72.65
N LEU A 3 107.82 -13.08 71.43
CA LEU A 3 107.39 -12.58 70.13
C LEU A 3 105.94 -12.93 69.76
N ASN A 4 105.33 -12.16 68.85
CA ASN A 4 104.69 -12.76 67.68
C ASN A 4 104.51 -11.80 66.49
N GLN A 5 104.90 -12.28 65.31
CA GLN A 5 104.80 -11.65 63.99
C GLN A 5 103.35 -11.69 63.45
N ARG A 6 102.95 -10.72 62.61
CA ARG A 6 102.49 -10.96 61.21
C ARG A 6 101.95 -9.69 60.50
N GLN A 7 102.67 -9.32 59.45
CA GLN A 7 102.23 -9.03 58.07
C GLN A 7 100.83 -8.48 57.71
N LEU A 8 100.92 -7.50 56.77
CA LEU A 8 100.14 -7.28 55.53
C LEU A 8 98.90 -6.38 55.55
N GLY A 9 98.89 -5.41 54.61
CA GLY A 9 97.67 -4.91 53.96
C GLY A 9 97.58 -3.39 53.84
N HIS A 10 98.01 -2.83 52.71
CA HIS A 10 97.79 -1.44 52.34
C HIS A 10 96.33 -1.27 51.84
N PRO A 11 95.46 -0.46 52.47
CA PRO A 11 94.12 -0.22 51.96
C PRO A 11 94.19 0.87 50.89
N GLY A 12 94.13 0.45 49.62
CA GLY A 12 93.86 1.33 48.50
C GLY A 12 92.49 2.00 48.64
N THR A 13 92.44 3.25 48.24
CA THR A 13 91.30 4.16 48.18
C THR A 13 90.09 3.60 47.41
N GLU A 14 89.08 3.11 48.12
CA GLU A 14 87.76 2.65 47.63
C GLU A 14 86.70 3.78 47.65
N ARG A 15 87.06 5.02 47.27
CA ARG A 15 86.08 6.14 47.22
C ARG A 15 85.45 6.37 45.84
N GLY A 16 85.94 5.70 44.79
CA GLY A 16 85.38 5.77 43.43
C GLY A 16 84.42 4.62 43.06
N SER A 17 84.61 3.43 43.63
CA SER A 17 83.80 2.22 43.39
C SER A 17 82.38 2.34 43.96
N ALA A 18 82.24 2.88 45.16
CA ALA A 18 80.94 3.11 45.81
C ALA A 18 80.05 4.10 45.04
N LEU A 19 80.64 5.12 44.41
CA LEU A 19 79.91 6.14 43.65
C LEU A 19 79.41 5.59 42.31
N MET A 20 80.18 4.70 41.66
CA MET A 20 79.74 4.00 40.45
C MET A 20 78.63 2.97 40.72
N ALA A 21 78.67 2.29 41.88
CA ALA A 21 77.60 1.38 42.29
C ALA A 21 76.27 2.11 42.54
N VAL A 22 76.30 3.28 43.18
CA VAL A 22 75.11 4.11 43.42
C VAL A 22 74.55 4.69 42.12
N ILE A 23 75.41 5.16 41.20
CA ILE A 23 74.97 5.64 39.87
C ILE A 23 74.36 4.49 39.06
N GLY A 24 74.92 3.28 39.12
CA GLY A 24 74.36 2.10 38.46
C GLY A 24 72.98 1.72 38.99
N VAL A 25 72.79 1.70 40.31
CA VAL A 25 71.49 1.41 40.94
C VAL A 25 70.47 2.52 40.68
N MET A 26 70.88 3.79 40.71
CA MET A 26 70.00 4.91 40.33
C MET A 26 69.60 4.86 38.86
N GLY A 27 70.53 4.49 37.96
CA GLY A 27 70.21 4.29 36.54
C GLY A 27 69.17 3.21 36.31
N VAL A 28 69.29 2.08 37.01
CA VAL A 28 68.30 0.98 36.94
C VAL A 28 66.94 1.40 37.51
N LEU A 29 66.91 2.12 38.64
CA LEU A 29 65.68 2.66 39.23
C LEU A 29 64.98 3.67 38.31
N ILE A 30 65.74 4.51 37.59
CA ILE A 30 65.18 5.45 36.61
C ILE A 30 64.54 4.69 35.45
N VAL A 31 65.19 3.64 34.92
CA VAL A 31 64.61 2.85 33.83
C VAL A 31 63.32 2.14 34.27
N ILE A 32 63.30 1.54 35.48
CA ILE A 32 62.12 0.86 36.02
C ILE A 32 60.97 1.83 36.28
N THR A 33 61.26 3.02 36.83
CA THR A 33 60.22 4.03 37.08
C THR A 33 59.67 4.60 35.77
N LEU A 34 60.50 4.78 34.74
CA LEU A 34 60.07 5.23 33.42
C LEU A 34 59.15 4.20 32.76
N THR A 35 59.48 2.90 32.82
CA THR A 35 58.66 1.83 32.22
C THR A 35 57.35 1.61 32.97
N LEU A 36 57.33 1.74 34.30
CA LEU A 36 56.09 1.71 35.08
C LEU A 36 55.20 2.91 34.75
N THR A 37 55.78 4.11 34.63
CA THR A 37 55.03 5.32 34.31
C THR A 37 54.41 5.21 32.91
N THR A 38 55.16 4.74 31.91
CA THR A 38 54.60 4.53 30.56
C THR A 38 53.51 3.46 30.55
N ALA A 39 53.70 2.33 31.24
CA ALA A 39 52.67 1.29 31.37
C ALA A 39 51.38 1.80 32.03
N THR A 40 51.48 2.66 33.05
CA THR A 40 50.31 3.29 33.67
C THR A 40 49.61 4.31 32.77
N LEU A 41 50.35 5.05 31.95
CA LEU A 41 49.76 5.97 30.99
C LEU A 41 49.01 5.21 29.88
N TYR A 42 49.61 4.14 29.35
CA TYR A 42 48.96 3.26 28.38
C TYR A 42 47.67 2.62 28.93
N SER A 43 47.67 2.17 30.19
CA SER A 43 46.47 1.57 30.78
C SER A 43 45.36 2.60 31.05
N LEU A 44 45.71 3.84 31.41
CA LEU A 44 44.76 4.94 31.56
C LEU A 44 44.14 5.34 30.21
N ASP A 45 44.94 5.42 29.15
CA ASP A 45 44.46 5.77 27.81
C ASP A 45 43.56 4.66 27.24
N PHE A 46 43.94 3.39 27.40
CA PHE A 46 43.09 2.27 27.05
C PHE A 46 41.75 2.32 27.79
N THR A 47 41.77 2.54 29.11
CA THR A 47 40.56 2.63 29.93
C THR A 47 39.67 3.81 29.51
N ARG A 48 40.27 4.96 29.16
CA ARG A 48 39.54 6.14 28.67
C ARG A 48 38.88 5.87 27.32
N SER A 49 39.59 5.26 26.39
CA SER A 49 39.07 4.88 25.07
C SER A 49 37.94 3.85 25.19
N THR A 50 38.10 2.80 25.99
CA THR A 50 37.02 1.81 26.22
C THR A 50 35.79 2.47 26.84
N ARG A 51 35.95 3.36 27.83
CA ARG A 51 34.81 4.09 28.41
C ARG A 51 34.13 5.00 27.39
N ALA A 52 34.90 5.70 26.57
CA ALA A 52 34.38 6.58 25.54
C ALA A 52 33.61 5.80 24.46
N SER A 53 34.13 4.65 24.02
CA SER A 53 33.45 3.73 23.10
C SER A 53 32.14 3.19 23.66
N VAL A 54 32.11 2.72 24.92
CA VAL A 54 30.85 2.27 25.55
C VAL A 54 29.85 3.43 25.68
N GLN A 55 30.32 4.64 25.97
CA GLN A 55 29.46 5.82 26.05
C GLN A 55 28.89 6.23 24.70
N SER A 56 29.69 6.19 23.62
CA SER A 56 29.22 6.56 22.28
C SER A 56 28.19 5.56 21.76
N VAL A 57 28.41 4.25 21.95
CA VAL A 57 27.43 3.20 21.61
C VAL A 57 26.14 3.37 22.42
N ALA A 58 26.24 3.53 23.74
CA ALA A 58 25.06 3.74 24.58
C ALA A 58 24.30 5.03 24.20
N ALA A 59 25.00 6.08 23.78
CA ALA A 59 24.40 7.31 23.29
C ALA A 59 23.69 7.11 21.94
N ALA A 60 24.28 6.34 21.03
CA ALA A 60 23.70 5.99 19.73
C ALA A 60 22.41 5.17 19.91
N GLU A 61 22.43 4.13 20.74
CA GLU A 61 21.25 3.32 21.07
C GLU A 61 20.14 4.14 21.76
N SER A 62 20.55 5.10 22.61
CA SER A 62 19.60 6.04 23.24
C SER A 62 18.89 6.91 22.21
N GLY A 63 19.58 7.31 21.13
CA GLY A 63 18.96 8.06 20.03
C GLY A 63 17.95 7.24 19.24
N VAL A 64 18.23 5.95 19.00
CA VAL A 64 17.24 5.03 18.42
C VAL A 64 16.02 4.90 19.32
N SER A 65 16.23 4.72 20.63
CA SER A 65 15.14 4.61 21.60
C SER A 65 14.28 5.87 21.68
N ALA A 66 14.90 7.06 21.58
CA ALA A 66 14.18 8.33 21.56
C ALA A 66 13.33 8.51 20.29
N ALA A 67 13.88 8.11 19.13
CA ALA A 67 13.14 8.09 17.87
C ALA A 67 11.96 7.10 17.94
N GLN A 68 12.20 5.88 18.42
CA GLN A 68 11.18 4.84 18.58
C GLN A 68 10.02 5.31 19.48
N LEU A 69 10.30 5.95 20.62
CA LEU A 69 9.25 6.48 21.50
C LEU A 69 8.41 7.57 20.81
N SER A 70 9.04 8.45 20.04
CA SER A 70 8.33 9.52 19.32
C SER A 70 7.47 8.95 18.17
N LEU A 71 7.99 7.94 17.48
CA LEU A 71 7.31 7.25 16.38
C LEU A 71 6.13 6.40 16.87
N THR A 72 6.28 5.68 18.00
CA THR A 72 5.20 4.88 18.60
C THR A 72 4.06 5.74 19.13
N THR A 73 4.32 6.99 19.52
CA THR A 73 3.30 7.97 19.92
C THR A 73 2.69 8.73 18.73
N GLY A 74 3.03 8.36 17.49
CA GLY A 74 2.48 8.93 16.26
C GLY A 74 3.13 10.24 15.81
N THR A 75 4.21 10.68 16.46
CA THR A 75 4.96 11.89 16.09
C THR A 75 6.24 11.54 15.33
N CYS A 76 6.16 11.53 14.01
CA CYS A 76 7.36 11.41 13.18
C CYS A 76 8.05 12.78 13.03
N ARG A 77 9.37 12.82 13.29
CA ARG A 77 10.24 13.96 13.00
C ARG A 77 11.43 13.49 12.16
N PRO A 78 11.96 14.33 11.24
CA PRO A 78 13.07 13.94 10.37
C PRO A 78 14.37 13.73 11.15
N ALA A 79 14.51 14.34 12.33
CA ALA A 79 15.68 14.18 13.18
C ALA A 79 15.35 14.33 14.68
N PHE A 80 16.19 13.72 15.51
CA PHE A 80 16.19 13.80 16.97
C PHE A 80 17.60 14.11 17.46
N SER A 81 17.73 14.93 18.50
CA SER A 81 19.03 15.18 19.12
C SER A 81 18.89 15.45 20.60
N ARG A 82 19.93 15.12 21.34
CA ARG A 82 20.06 15.44 22.77
C ARG A 82 21.53 15.65 23.10
N SER A 83 21.81 16.44 24.14
CA SER A 83 23.17 16.69 24.63
C SER A 83 23.60 15.78 25.77
N SER A 84 22.66 15.06 26.38
CA SER A 84 22.94 14.09 27.46
C SER A 84 21.87 12.99 27.48
N PRO A 85 22.21 11.76 27.07
CA PRO A 85 23.42 11.39 26.31
C PRO A 85 23.52 12.17 24.99
N GLN A 86 24.74 12.40 24.47
CA GLN A 86 24.95 13.19 23.26
C GLN A 86 24.74 12.34 22.01
N PHE A 87 23.67 12.61 21.27
CA PHE A 87 23.37 11.91 20.01
C PHE A 87 22.67 12.81 18.99
N THR A 88 22.76 12.41 17.73
CA THR A 88 21.95 12.90 16.61
C THR A 88 21.41 11.71 15.84
N ALA A 89 20.09 11.60 15.73
CA ALA A 89 19.43 10.55 14.97
C ALA A 89 18.64 11.15 13.79
N ALA A 90 18.74 10.51 12.63
CA ALA A 90 18.01 10.87 11.42
C ALA A 90 17.04 9.76 11.04
N VAL A 91 15.85 10.15 10.57
CA VAL A 91 14.81 9.22 10.10
C VAL A 91 14.79 9.20 8.58
N SER A 92 14.65 8.01 8.02
CA SER A 92 14.38 7.77 6.60
C SER A 92 13.34 6.66 6.43
N TYR A 93 12.69 6.60 5.28
CA TYR A 93 11.65 5.60 5.00
C TYR A 93 11.86 4.88 3.68
N SER A 94 11.25 3.71 3.55
CA SER A 94 11.23 2.93 2.31
C SER A 94 9.81 2.47 1.98
N VAL A 95 9.48 2.51 0.69
CA VAL A 95 8.24 1.93 0.12
C VAL A 95 8.41 0.47 -0.29
N SER A 96 9.65 -0.05 -0.23
CA SER A 96 9.93 -1.45 -0.48
C SER A 96 10.05 -2.19 0.84
N GLY A 97 9.56 -3.44 0.91
CA GLY A 97 9.76 -4.31 2.07
C GLY A 97 11.17 -4.92 2.16
N THR A 98 11.92 -4.90 1.05
CA THR A 98 13.22 -5.61 0.95
C THR A 98 14.35 -4.81 0.30
N GLY A 99 14.07 -3.74 -0.46
CA GLY A 99 15.10 -2.98 -1.20
C GLY A 99 15.71 -1.83 -0.41
N ASP A 100 17.00 -1.53 -0.60
CA ASP A 100 17.72 -0.49 0.17
C ASP A 100 17.56 0.94 -0.37
N ALA A 101 16.44 1.22 -1.03
CA ALA A 101 16.09 2.57 -1.43
C ALA A 101 15.43 3.30 -0.25
N TRP A 102 16.15 4.27 0.32
CA TRP A 102 15.72 5.07 1.46
C TRP A 102 15.52 6.53 1.09
N VAL A 103 14.40 7.10 1.49
CA VAL A 103 14.08 8.52 1.33
C VAL A 103 14.24 9.22 2.69
N ALA A 104 14.98 10.32 2.73
CA ALA A 104 15.22 11.05 3.97
C ALA A 104 13.94 11.74 4.48
N GLY A 105 13.75 11.73 5.79
CA GLY A 105 12.62 12.34 6.47
C GLY A 105 11.49 11.37 6.83
N CYS A 106 10.37 11.94 7.24
CA CYS A 106 9.17 11.20 7.59
C CYS A 106 8.30 10.90 6.35
N PRO A 107 7.63 9.73 6.30
CA PRO A 107 6.67 9.42 5.26
C PRO A 107 5.57 10.49 5.20
N PRO A 108 5.35 11.14 4.04
CA PRO A 108 4.18 11.98 3.83
C PRO A 108 2.88 11.15 3.91
N VAL A 109 1.77 11.80 4.25
CA VAL A 109 0.45 11.17 4.22
C VAL A 109 0.15 10.65 2.81
N GLY A 110 -0.37 9.42 2.70
CA GLY A 110 -0.68 8.78 1.43
C GLY A 110 0.50 8.11 0.73
N VAL A 111 1.72 8.19 1.28
CA VAL A 111 2.85 7.40 0.79
C VAL A 111 2.81 6.02 1.46
N PRO A 112 2.78 4.91 0.69
CA PRO A 112 2.75 3.55 1.24
C PRO A 112 4.15 3.12 1.71
N ALA A 113 4.73 3.86 2.65
CA ALA A 113 5.94 3.44 3.33
C ALA A 113 5.65 2.17 4.15
N VAL A 114 6.56 1.21 4.09
CA VAL A 114 6.44 -0.07 4.79
C VAL A 114 7.56 -0.30 5.80
N ARG A 115 8.64 0.49 5.70
CA ARG A 115 9.77 0.47 6.64
C ARG A 115 10.24 1.87 7.00
N LEU A 116 10.69 2.02 8.24
CA LEU A 116 11.41 3.18 8.72
C LEU A 116 12.82 2.77 9.13
N ARG A 117 13.78 3.64 8.86
CA ARG A 117 15.16 3.52 9.30
C ARG A 117 15.52 4.71 10.17
N VAL A 118 16.06 4.41 11.34
CA VAL A 118 16.65 5.40 12.24
C VAL A 118 18.16 5.14 12.25
N GLU A 119 18.92 6.12 11.80
CA GLU A 119 20.37 6.13 11.89
C GLU A 119 20.77 7.11 12.98
N SER A 120 21.44 6.63 14.03
CA SER A 120 21.75 7.40 15.22
C SER A 120 23.24 7.39 15.49
N THR A 121 23.86 8.57 15.45
CA THR A 121 25.26 8.77 15.81
C THR A 121 25.34 9.31 17.24
N GLY A 122 26.00 8.56 18.13
CA GLY A 122 26.27 8.93 19.51
C GLY A 122 27.74 9.29 19.71
N SER A 123 28.03 10.26 20.56
CA SER A 123 29.39 10.71 20.85
C SER A 123 29.68 10.68 22.35
N SER A 124 30.91 10.35 22.73
CA SER A 124 31.35 10.36 24.12
C SER A 124 31.37 11.78 24.73
N LEU A 125 30.86 11.93 25.96
CA LEU A 125 30.95 13.18 26.73
C LEU A 125 32.28 13.33 27.50
N THR A 126 33.04 12.23 27.65
CA THR A 126 34.21 12.17 28.53
C THR A 126 35.51 11.74 27.84
N GLY A 127 35.45 11.45 26.53
CA GLY A 127 36.58 11.08 25.68
C GLY A 127 36.97 12.18 24.68
N PRO A 128 37.94 11.91 23.78
CA PRO A 128 38.22 12.79 22.64
C PRO A 128 36.95 13.01 21.82
N ALA A 129 36.78 14.20 21.23
CA ALA A 129 35.59 14.57 20.45
C ALA A 129 35.33 13.69 19.21
N SER A 130 36.21 12.74 18.90
CA SER A 130 36.17 11.84 17.76
C SER A 130 35.64 10.43 18.05
N ASP A 131 35.36 10.08 19.32
CA ASP A 131 34.79 8.76 19.65
C ASP A 131 33.28 8.79 19.42
N GLU A 132 32.90 8.45 18.19
CA GLU A 132 31.53 8.33 17.71
C GLU A 132 31.16 6.87 17.41
N ALA A 133 29.92 6.49 17.67
CA ALA A 133 29.32 5.22 17.27
C ALA A 133 28.05 5.50 16.47
N THR A 134 27.82 4.75 15.39
CA THR A 134 26.60 4.92 14.58
C THR A 134 25.81 3.63 14.57
N VAL A 135 24.60 3.67 15.10
CA VAL A 135 23.68 2.54 15.12
C VAL A 135 22.57 2.78 14.12
N GLU A 136 22.34 1.79 13.25
CA GLU A 136 21.17 1.74 12.37
C GLU A 136 20.13 0.80 12.97
N ALA A 137 18.88 1.25 13.05
CA ALA A 137 17.73 0.42 13.35
C ALA A 137 16.67 0.53 12.27
N ILE A 138 16.13 -0.61 11.85
CA ILE A 138 15.04 -0.72 10.88
C ILE A 138 13.79 -1.23 11.60
N PHE A 139 12.68 -0.57 11.34
CA PHE A 139 11.36 -0.90 11.87
C PHE A 139 10.39 -1.16 10.73
N ASP A 140 9.46 -2.09 10.95
CA ASP A 140 8.24 -2.15 10.17
C ASP A 140 7.43 -0.86 10.40
N TYR A 141 6.69 -0.43 9.38
CA TYR A 141 5.90 0.79 9.46
C TYR A 141 4.57 0.63 8.73
N GLU A 142 3.49 1.00 9.42
CA GLU A 142 2.17 1.13 8.84
C GLU A 142 1.90 2.63 8.61
N SER A 143 1.79 3.02 7.34
CA SER A 143 1.50 4.41 6.98
C SER A 143 0.13 4.88 7.46
N ALA A 144 0.04 6.18 7.75
CA ALA A 144 -1.23 6.82 7.97
C ALA A 144 -2.09 6.77 6.70
N VAL A 145 -3.34 6.36 6.85
CA VAL A 145 -4.35 6.38 5.79
C VAL A 145 -5.27 7.56 6.06
N PRO A 146 -5.40 8.53 5.14
CA PRO A 146 -6.31 9.66 5.35
C PRO A 146 -7.77 9.17 5.46
N PRO A 147 -8.62 9.84 6.24
CA PRO A 147 -10.04 9.56 6.23
C PRO A 147 -10.66 9.71 4.84
N GLY A 148 -11.78 9.03 4.61
CA GLY A 148 -12.47 8.99 3.34
C GLY A 148 -12.19 7.71 2.55
N VAL A 149 -13.12 7.37 1.66
CA VAL A 149 -13.00 6.20 0.80
C VAL A 149 -11.86 6.41 -0.20
N GLN A 150 -10.84 5.55 -0.12
CA GLN A 150 -9.65 5.63 -0.95
C GLN A 150 -9.84 4.85 -2.26
N PRO A 151 -9.43 5.42 -3.41
CA PRO A 151 -9.46 4.71 -4.69
C PRO A 151 -8.51 3.51 -4.65
N SER A 152 -9.00 2.34 -5.04
CA SER A 152 -8.25 1.09 -5.13
C SER A 152 -8.89 0.14 -6.14
N GLY A 153 -8.14 -0.85 -6.62
CA GLY A 153 -8.61 -1.92 -7.49
C GLY A 153 -8.58 -1.59 -8.98
N ALA A 154 -9.03 -2.55 -9.79
CA ALA A 154 -9.16 -2.38 -11.23
C ALA A 154 -10.43 -1.62 -11.62
N ALA A 155 -10.45 -1.05 -12.82
CA ALA A 155 -11.64 -0.43 -13.41
C ALA A 155 -12.85 -1.39 -13.44
N MET A 156 -12.60 -2.66 -13.81
CA MET A 156 -13.60 -3.73 -13.76
C MET A 156 -13.01 -4.96 -13.11
N TYR A 157 -13.45 -5.27 -11.89
CA TYR A 157 -13.24 -6.56 -11.25
C TYR A 157 -14.50 -7.41 -11.41
N LEU A 158 -14.34 -8.59 -12.00
CA LEU A 158 -15.42 -9.52 -12.26
C LEU A 158 -15.03 -10.87 -11.68
N HIS A 159 -15.70 -11.28 -10.61
CA HIS A 159 -15.46 -12.60 -10.05
C HIS A 159 -15.88 -13.70 -11.02
N GLY A 160 -16.99 -13.47 -11.72
CA GLY A 160 -17.50 -14.31 -12.80
C GLY A 160 -17.08 -13.81 -14.20
N GLY A 161 -17.49 -14.55 -15.24
CA GLY A 161 -17.18 -14.18 -16.63
C GLY A 161 -17.91 -12.93 -17.14
N VAL A 162 -17.56 -12.50 -18.35
CA VAL A 162 -18.15 -11.31 -19.00
C VAL A 162 -18.28 -11.47 -20.50
N VAL A 163 -19.31 -10.85 -21.04
CA VAL A 163 -19.62 -10.81 -22.48
C VAL A 163 -19.74 -9.36 -22.94
N PHE A 164 -18.87 -8.95 -23.87
CA PHE A 164 -18.94 -7.68 -24.60
C PHE A 164 -19.42 -7.92 -26.03
N MET A 165 -20.54 -7.31 -26.45
CA MET A 165 -21.08 -7.54 -27.79
C MET A 165 -21.67 -6.27 -28.39
N ASN A 166 -21.63 -6.22 -29.73
CA ASN A 166 -22.32 -5.23 -30.57
C ASN A 166 -21.89 -3.79 -30.26
N ASN A 167 -20.65 -3.45 -30.65
CA ASN A 167 -20.03 -2.13 -30.55
C ASN A 167 -19.87 -1.63 -29.10
N ALA A 168 -19.33 -2.46 -28.22
CA ALA A 168 -18.90 -1.98 -26.91
C ALA A 168 -17.56 -1.21 -27.04
N ASN A 169 -17.47 -0.03 -26.45
CA ASN A 169 -16.22 0.74 -26.38
C ASN A 169 -15.82 0.92 -24.91
N LEU A 170 -14.70 0.32 -24.52
CA LEU A 170 -14.22 0.34 -23.14
C LEU A 170 -12.92 1.13 -23.07
N LEU A 171 -13.00 2.35 -22.53
CA LEU A 171 -11.85 3.18 -22.19
C LEU A 171 -11.44 2.86 -20.74
N VAL A 172 -10.54 1.89 -20.59
CA VAL A 172 -10.13 1.37 -19.27
C VAL A 172 -8.61 1.54 -19.08
N ALA A 173 -8.04 2.66 -19.52
CA ALA A 173 -6.61 2.89 -19.43
C ALA A 173 -6.19 3.25 -17.99
N GLU A 174 -5.63 2.27 -17.27
CA GLU A 174 -4.84 2.52 -16.05
C GLU A 174 -3.39 2.09 -16.30
N SER A 175 -2.45 3.01 -16.13
CA SER A 175 -1.03 2.71 -16.31
C SER A 175 -0.55 1.73 -15.23
N GLY A 176 -0.02 0.58 -15.65
CA GLY A 176 0.71 -0.36 -14.77
C GLY A 176 -0.10 -1.51 -14.17
N ARG A 177 -1.41 -1.64 -14.46
CA ARG A 177 -2.28 -2.72 -13.96
C ARG A 177 -3.25 -3.19 -15.02
N ALA A 178 -3.68 -4.46 -14.92
CA ALA A 178 -4.79 -4.95 -15.74
C ALA A 178 -6.09 -4.28 -15.29
N ALA A 179 -6.71 -3.53 -16.20
CA ALA A 179 -7.88 -2.73 -15.94
C ALA A 179 -9.18 -3.54 -15.95
N ILE A 180 -9.20 -4.65 -16.69
CA ILE A 180 -10.25 -5.67 -16.59
C ILE A 180 -9.64 -6.93 -15.97
N GLN A 181 -10.17 -7.30 -14.81
CA GLN A 181 -9.75 -8.48 -14.07
C GLN A 181 -10.92 -9.45 -13.95
N VAL A 182 -10.76 -10.65 -14.51
CA VAL A 182 -11.72 -11.74 -14.38
C VAL A 182 -11.11 -12.84 -13.52
N LYS A 183 -11.68 -13.08 -12.34
CA LYS A 183 -11.18 -14.10 -11.42
C LYS A 183 -11.51 -15.50 -11.93
N ASN A 184 -12.80 -15.79 -12.15
CA ASN A 184 -13.31 -17.07 -12.60
C ASN A 184 -14.26 -16.90 -13.79
N GLY A 185 -14.07 -17.72 -14.83
CA GLY A 185 -14.91 -17.69 -16.03
C GLY A 185 -14.24 -17.00 -17.21
N ASN A 186 -14.99 -16.89 -18.31
CA ASN A 186 -14.44 -16.48 -19.59
C ASN A 186 -14.70 -15.00 -19.85
N VAL A 187 -13.78 -14.37 -20.57
CA VAL A 187 -14.05 -13.11 -21.28
C VAL A 187 -14.46 -13.47 -22.70
N SER A 188 -15.63 -13.03 -23.12
CA SER A 188 -16.07 -13.13 -24.51
C SER A 188 -16.35 -11.74 -25.08
N CYS A 189 -15.93 -11.52 -26.31
CA CYS A 189 -15.97 -10.22 -26.92
C CYS A 189 -16.13 -10.38 -28.44
N SER A 190 -17.09 -9.65 -29.02
CA SER A 190 -17.41 -9.74 -30.45
C SER A 190 -17.97 -8.43 -31.02
N ASN A 191 -18.11 -8.40 -32.34
CA ASN A 191 -18.80 -7.37 -33.11
C ASN A 191 -18.29 -5.94 -32.85
N ASN A 192 -17.10 -5.63 -33.36
CA ASN A 192 -16.47 -4.30 -33.35
C ASN A 192 -16.30 -3.68 -31.95
N THR A 193 -16.12 -4.53 -30.95
CA THR A 193 -15.80 -4.08 -29.60
C THR A 193 -14.32 -3.68 -29.54
N VAL A 194 -14.01 -2.60 -28.83
CA VAL A 194 -12.64 -2.18 -28.54
C VAL A 194 -12.48 -2.07 -27.03
N ILE A 195 -11.42 -2.69 -26.51
CA ILE A 195 -11.02 -2.63 -25.10
C ILE A 195 -9.68 -1.90 -25.02
N GLU A 196 -9.69 -0.66 -24.58
CA GLU A 196 -8.49 0.15 -24.38
C GLU A 196 -7.93 -0.07 -22.97
N GLY A 197 -6.98 -0.99 -22.85
CA GLY A 197 -6.33 -1.33 -21.59
C GLY A 197 -5.99 -2.81 -21.46
N ASP A 198 -5.36 -3.12 -20.35
CA ASP A 198 -4.83 -4.45 -20.05
C ASP A 198 -5.93 -5.38 -19.49
N VAL A 199 -5.96 -6.65 -19.91
CA VAL A 199 -6.99 -7.63 -19.53
C VAL A 199 -6.34 -8.88 -18.93
N VAL A 200 -6.81 -9.31 -17.76
CA VAL A 200 -6.38 -10.58 -17.14
C VAL A 200 -7.58 -11.48 -16.85
N VAL A 201 -7.46 -12.75 -17.25
CA VAL A 201 -8.41 -13.83 -17.00
C VAL A 201 -7.68 -14.91 -16.19
N ALA A 202 -7.83 -14.86 -14.87
CA ALA A 202 -7.06 -15.69 -13.94
C ALA A 202 -7.46 -17.17 -14.00
N ALA A 203 -8.75 -17.48 -14.12
CA ALA A 203 -9.26 -18.85 -14.28
C ALA A 203 -10.31 -18.91 -15.38
N GLY A 204 -9.87 -18.98 -16.65
CA GLY A 204 -10.78 -19.12 -17.78
C GLY A 204 -10.13 -18.82 -19.14
N ASN A 205 -10.98 -18.75 -20.16
CA ASN A 205 -10.59 -18.55 -21.55
C ASN A 205 -10.85 -17.10 -22.01
N LEU A 206 -10.08 -16.67 -23.00
CA LEU A 206 -10.24 -15.37 -23.67
C LEU A 206 -10.77 -15.58 -25.10
N ASN A 207 -12.02 -15.20 -25.35
CA ASN A 207 -12.70 -15.39 -26.63
C ASN A 207 -13.05 -14.06 -27.28
N ILE A 208 -12.10 -13.48 -28.00
CA ILE A 208 -12.18 -12.12 -28.56
C ILE A 208 -12.34 -12.11 -30.09
N SER A 209 -12.98 -13.13 -30.68
CA SER A 209 -13.17 -13.24 -32.12
C SER A 209 -14.06 -12.10 -32.64
N GLY A 210 -13.47 -11.11 -33.30
CA GLY A 210 -14.18 -9.94 -33.83
C GLY A 210 -14.11 -8.69 -32.94
N CYS A 211 -13.14 -8.63 -32.02
CA CYS A 211 -12.83 -7.42 -31.26
C CYS A 211 -11.31 -7.25 -31.05
N SER A 212 -10.92 -6.07 -30.57
CA SER A 212 -9.53 -5.72 -30.27
C SER A 212 -9.32 -5.38 -28.80
N ILE A 213 -8.20 -5.82 -28.26
CA ILE A 213 -7.63 -5.35 -27.00
C ILE A 213 -6.45 -4.45 -27.33
N GLU A 214 -6.55 -3.17 -26.98
CA GLU A 214 -5.49 -2.19 -27.11
C GLU A 214 -4.67 -2.15 -25.82
N GLY A 215 -3.92 -3.22 -25.60
CA GLY A 215 -3.14 -3.46 -24.38
C GLY A 215 -2.57 -4.86 -24.35
N ASN A 216 -2.08 -5.27 -23.18
CA ASN A 216 -1.67 -6.63 -22.90
C ASN A 216 -2.85 -7.50 -22.48
N ALA A 217 -2.79 -8.78 -22.80
CA ALA A 217 -3.79 -9.76 -22.40
C ALA A 217 -3.14 -10.98 -21.76
N TRP A 218 -3.70 -11.44 -20.64
CA TRP A 218 -3.33 -12.69 -19.99
C TRP A 218 -4.56 -13.56 -19.79
N ALA A 219 -4.47 -14.83 -20.16
CA ALA A 219 -5.49 -15.83 -19.90
C ALA A 219 -4.82 -17.10 -19.40
N SER A 220 -5.32 -17.67 -18.31
CA SER A 220 -4.80 -18.95 -17.84
C SER A 220 -5.18 -20.10 -18.78
N GLY A 221 -6.34 -20.02 -19.42
CA GLY A 221 -6.85 -20.96 -20.41
C GLY A 221 -6.48 -20.64 -21.85
N ALA A 222 -7.29 -21.13 -22.78
CA ALA A 222 -7.10 -20.92 -24.21
C ALA A 222 -7.54 -19.52 -24.64
N ALA A 223 -6.95 -19.01 -25.72
CA ALA A 223 -7.35 -17.75 -26.34
C ALA A 223 -7.76 -17.93 -27.81
N THR A 224 -8.95 -17.44 -28.15
CA THR A 224 -9.46 -17.29 -29.52
C THR A 224 -9.38 -15.81 -29.90
N LEU A 225 -8.54 -15.46 -30.88
CA LEU A 225 -8.14 -14.07 -31.08
C LEU A 225 -8.88 -13.35 -32.22
N GLY A 226 -9.28 -12.11 -31.92
CA GLY A 226 -9.42 -11.02 -32.88
C GLY A 226 -8.07 -10.33 -32.99
N ALA A 227 -7.85 -9.22 -32.29
CA ALA A 227 -6.56 -8.53 -32.22
C ALA A 227 -6.17 -8.15 -30.78
N VAL A 228 -4.86 -8.19 -30.48
CA VAL A 228 -4.24 -7.70 -29.25
C VAL A 228 -3.04 -6.84 -29.66
N THR A 229 -3.01 -5.57 -29.30
CA THR A 229 -1.91 -4.67 -29.70
C THR A 229 -0.63 -4.90 -28.88
N GLY A 230 -0.77 -5.31 -27.63
CA GLY A 230 0.34 -5.60 -26.72
C GLY A 230 0.74 -7.09 -26.70
N ASN A 231 1.24 -7.53 -25.55
CA ASN A 231 1.64 -8.92 -25.33
C ASN A 231 0.42 -9.82 -25.04
N LEU A 232 0.51 -11.09 -25.42
CA LEU A 232 -0.49 -12.10 -25.08
C LEU A 232 0.17 -13.25 -24.32
N THR A 233 -0.36 -13.58 -23.15
CA THR A 233 -0.08 -14.84 -22.46
C THR A 233 -1.32 -15.73 -22.45
N ALA A 234 -1.24 -16.94 -23.00
CA ALA A 234 -2.36 -17.91 -23.00
C ALA A 234 -1.87 -19.36 -23.07
N ALA A 235 -2.64 -20.33 -22.57
CA ALA A 235 -2.24 -21.76 -22.59
C ALA A 235 -2.13 -22.30 -24.02
N SER A 236 -3.01 -21.85 -24.89
CA SER A 236 -3.00 -22.15 -26.32
C SER A 236 -3.69 -21.04 -27.11
N VAL A 237 -3.30 -20.91 -28.36
CA VAL A 237 -3.96 -20.07 -29.37
C VAL A 237 -4.14 -20.92 -30.60
N ASN A 238 -5.36 -21.01 -31.12
CA ASN A 238 -5.66 -21.80 -32.32
C ASN A 238 -5.38 -20.98 -33.60
N LEU A 239 -4.13 -20.52 -33.75
CA LEU A 239 -3.67 -19.75 -34.91
C LEU A 239 -2.30 -20.25 -35.37
N THR A 240 -2.09 -20.22 -36.69
CA THR A 240 -0.78 -20.44 -37.31
C THR A 240 0.20 -19.32 -36.90
N ALA A 241 1.51 -19.56 -37.04
CA ALA A 241 2.51 -18.55 -36.71
C ALA A 241 2.30 -17.22 -37.48
N ALA A 242 1.95 -17.29 -38.76
CA ALA A 242 1.68 -16.10 -39.59
C ALA A 242 0.42 -15.34 -39.12
N GLN A 243 -0.63 -16.07 -38.72
CA GLN A 243 -1.83 -15.43 -38.17
C GLN A 243 -1.57 -14.82 -36.79
N ARG A 244 -0.74 -15.44 -35.95
CA ARG A 244 -0.36 -14.84 -34.65
C ARG A 244 0.37 -13.52 -34.85
N ALA A 245 1.33 -13.46 -35.78
CA ALA A 245 2.09 -12.25 -36.06
C ALA A 245 1.25 -11.07 -36.59
N SER A 246 0.07 -11.34 -37.18
CA SER A 246 -0.85 -10.29 -37.63
C SER A 246 -1.95 -9.92 -36.63
N ARG A 247 -2.09 -10.68 -35.53
CA ARG A 247 -3.12 -10.47 -34.51
C ARG A 247 -2.56 -10.07 -33.14
N ILE A 248 -1.27 -10.28 -32.89
CA ILE A 248 -0.60 -9.94 -31.64
C ILE A 248 0.52 -8.97 -31.99
N GLY A 249 0.42 -7.73 -31.52
CA GLY A 249 1.43 -6.70 -31.79
C GLY A 249 2.70 -6.88 -30.97
N GLY A 250 2.61 -7.51 -29.80
CA GLY A 250 3.73 -7.85 -28.93
C GLY A 250 4.15 -9.32 -28.97
N VAL A 251 4.64 -9.82 -27.84
CA VAL A 251 5.11 -11.20 -27.67
C VAL A 251 3.95 -12.11 -27.28
N TYR A 252 3.87 -13.27 -27.94
CA TYR A 252 3.06 -14.38 -27.47
C TYR A 252 3.87 -15.28 -26.52
N THR A 253 3.42 -15.40 -25.28
CA THR A 253 3.96 -16.31 -24.27
C THR A 253 2.97 -17.45 -24.04
N ARG A 254 3.43 -18.69 -24.15
CA ARG A 254 2.59 -19.83 -23.78
C ARG A 254 2.51 -19.91 -22.26
N ASN A 255 1.29 -19.93 -21.73
CA ASN A 255 1.07 -20.14 -20.30
C ASN A 255 1.39 -21.61 -19.93
N THR A 256 2.40 -21.79 -19.10
CA THR A 256 2.80 -23.07 -18.51
C THR A 256 2.92 -22.91 -16.99
N VAL A 257 3.10 -24.01 -16.26
CA VAL A 257 3.36 -23.94 -14.81
C VAL A 257 4.58 -23.03 -14.56
N GLY A 258 4.41 -21.99 -13.74
CA GLY A 258 5.45 -21.01 -13.44
C GLY A 258 5.52 -19.79 -14.37
N THR A 259 4.70 -19.73 -15.43
CA THR A 259 4.57 -18.49 -16.23
C THR A 259 3.92 -17.40 -15.36
N PRO A 260 4.54 -16.21 -15.21
CA PRO A 260 3.96 -15.14 -14.42
C PRO A 260 2.74 -14.56 -15.14
N ILE A 261 1.57 -14.65 -14.50
CA ILE A 261 0.34 -13.94 -14.87
C ILE A 261 0.04 -12.95 -13.74
N PRO A 262 -0.43 -11.72 -14.03
CA PRO A 262 -0.86 -10.79 -13.00
C PRO A 262 -1.86 -11.44 -12.04
N THR A 263 -1.62 -11.28 -10.74
CA THR A 263 -2.51 -11.87 -9.72
C THR A 263 -3.81 -11.08 -9.68
N VAL A 264 -4.94 -11.78 -9.80
CA VAL A 264 -6.27 -11.20 -9.55
C VAL A 264 -6.63 -11.43 -8.08
N PRO A 265 -6.98 -10.38 -7.32
CA PRO A 265 -7.33 -10.51 -5.89
C PRO A 265 -8.49 -11.47 -5.61
N ALA A 266 -8.59 -11.91 -4.36
CA ALA A 266 -9.78 -12.64 -3.88
C ALA A 266 -11.01 -11.71 -3.80
N TRP A 267 -12.20 -12.30 -3.67
CA TRP A 267 -13.41 -11.54 -3.40
C TRP A 267 -13.34 -10.95 -1.98
N VAL A 268 -13.93 -9.77 -1.81
CA VAL A 268 -14.06 -9.11 -0.52
C VAL A 268 -15.53 -8.88 -0.21
N ASP A 269 -15.95 -9.27 0.99
CA ASP A 269 -17.34 -9.15 1.42
C ASP A 269 -17.60 -7.73 1.93
N LEU A 270 -18.58 -7.05 1.35
CA LEU A 270 -19.02 -5.73 1.79
C LEU A 270 -20.41 -5.81 2.41
N ASN A 271 -20.46 -5.65 3.72
CA ASN A 271 -21.71 -5.59 4.48
C ASN A 271 -22.26 -4.16 4.58
N TYR A 272 -23.53 -4.04 5.00
CA TYR A 272 -24.11 -2.74 5.34
C TYR A 272 -23.66 -2.30 6.74
N VAL A 273 -22.61 -1.49 6.80
CA VAL A 273 -22.08 -0.91 8.04
C VAL A 273 -21.96 0.61 7.86
N PRO A 274 -22.98 1.40 8.23
CA PRO A 274 -22.99 2.85 7.97
C PRO A 274 -21.85 3.63 8.62
N SER A 275 -21.35 3.16 9.76
CA SER A 275 -20.21 3.79 10.46
C SER A 275 -18.91 3.72 9.68
N ASP A 276 -18.79 2.81 8.73
CA ASP A 276 -17.59 2.66 7.91
C ASP A 276 -17.49 3.75 6.84
N TRP A 277 -18.55 4.51 6.60
CA TRP A 277 -18.58 5.59 5.61
C TRP A 277 -18.36 6.93 6.28
N VAL A 278 -17.14 7.45 6.13
CA VAL A 278 -16.79 8.82 6.50
C VAL A 278 -16.26 9.59 5.29
N ASP A 279 -16.38 10.91 5.33
CA ASP A 279 -15.83 11.81 4.32
C ASP A 279 -14.32 12.05 4.51
N ALA A 280 -13.74 12.82 3.59
CA ALA A 280 -12.31 13.16 3.63
C ALA A 280 -11.89 13.96 4.88
N ASN A 281 -12.84 14.53 5.62
CA ASN A 281 -12.61 15.25 6.88
C ASN A 281 -12.82 14.35 8.11
N GLY A 282 -13.11 13.05 7.92
CA GLY A 282 -13.38 12.10 8.99
C GLY A 282 -14.79 12.22 9.58
N LEU A 283 -15.72 12.92 8.92
CA LEU A 283 -17.10 13.03 9.38
C LEU A 283 -17.95 11.89 8.80
N PRO A 284 -18.80 11.21 9.59
CA PRO A 284 -19.62 10.13 9.10
C PRO A 284 -20.69 10.62 8.13
N TYR A 285 -20.96 9.79 7.11
CA TYR A 285 -22.07 9.97 6.19
C TYR A 285 -23.38 9.84 6.98
N ARG A 286 -24.43 10.54 6.52
CA ARG A 286 -25.74 10.48 7.17
C ARG A 286 -26.66 9.51 6.46
N VAL A 287 -27.29 8.61 7.22
CA VAL A 287 -28.29 7.69 6.68
C VAL A 287 -29.61 8.44 6.44
N ALA A 288 -30.16 8.31 5.24
CA ALA A 288 -31.45 8.84 4.85
C ALA A 288 -32.36 7.72 4.29
N PRO A 289 -33.67 7.74 4.56
CA PRO A 289 -34.59 6.76 4.03
C PRO A 289 -34.87 6.99 2.53
N ILE A 290 -35.07 5.91 1.77
CA ILE A 290 -35.45 5.98 0.34
C ILE A 290 -36.94 6.35 0.12
N GLY A 291 -37.78 6.22 1.14
CA GLY A 291 -39.23 6.38 1.03
C GLY A 291 -39.95 5.13 0.48
N LEU A 292 -41.29 5.12 0.54
CA LEU A 292 -42.10 3.94 0.19
C LEU A 292 -42.15 3.62 -1.31
N GLY A 293 -41.78 4.59 -2.16
CA GLY A 293 -41.82 4.43 -3.62
C GLY A 293 -40.64 3.68 -4.21
N CYS A 294 -39.60 3.37 -3.43
CA CYS A 294 -38.39 2.65 -3.87
C CYS A 294 -37.76 3.18 -5.17
N THR A 295 -37.93 4.49 -5.40
CA THR A 295 -37.50 5.19 -6.60
C THR A 295 -36.52 6.27 -6.20
N ILE A 296 -35.35 6.29 -6.85
CA ILE A 296 -34.38 7.36 -6.70
C ILE A 296 -34.73 8.46 -7.71
N ASP A 297 -34.95 9.66 -7.21
CA ASP A 297 -35.14 10.85 -8.03
C ASP A 297 -34.42 12.07 -7.44
N THR A 298 -34.39 13.15 -8.21
CA THR A 298 -33.74 14.41 -7.80
C THR A 298 -34.33 14.99 -6.51
N SER A 299 -35.64 14.87 -6.31
CA SER A 299 -36.32 15.44 -5.14
C SER A 299 -35.97 14.69 -3.86
N LEU A 300 -35.91 13.36 -3.93
CA LEU A 300 -35.47 12.51 -2.83
C LEU A 300 -34.05 12.88 -2.39
N LEU A 301 -33.11 12.92 -3.32
CA LEU A 301 -31.70 13.20 -3.00
C LEU A 301 -31.51 14.63 -2.50
N ALA A 302 -32.18 15.61 -3.09
CA ALA A 302 -32.14 17.00 -2.63
C ALA A 302 -32.68 17.14 -1.21
N ALA A 303 -33.83 16.53 -0.90
CA ALA A 303 -34.40 16.56 0.44
C ALA A 303 -33.50 15.85 1.46
N ALA A 304 -32.95 14.67 1.11
CA ALA A 304 -32.05 13.92 1.97
C ALA A 304 -30.78 14.72 2.30
N VAL A 305 -30.15 15.37 1.32
CA VAL A 305 -28.94 16.17 1.58
C VAL A 305 -29.25 17.46 2.33
N ALA A 306 -30.38 18.12 2.05
CA ALA A 306 -30.78 19.35 2.74
C ALA A 306 -31.00 19.12 4.25
N VAL A 307 -31.73 18.06 4.62
CA VAL A 307 -31.96 17.70 6.04
C VAL A 307 -30.66 17.32 6.75
N ASN A 308 -29.67 16.83 6.00
CA ASN A 308 -28.36 16.43 6.52
C ASN A 308 -27.31 17.54 6.50
N GLY A 309 -27.73 18.79 6.26
CA GLY A 309 -26.85 19.96 6.30
C GLY A 309 -25.77 19.96 5.20
N GLY A 310 -26.08 19.41 4.02
CA GLY A 310 -25.14 19.35 2.90
C GLY A 310 -24.09 18.24 2.98
N LYS A 311 -24.17 17.35 3.98
CA LYS A 311 -23.24 16.24 4.15
C LYS A 311 -23.51 15.11 3.15
N PRO A 312 -22.50 14.29 2.81
CA PRO A 312 -22.69 13.04 2.09
C PRO A 312 -23.70 12.12 2.78
N ILE A 313 -24.45 11.37 1.98
CA ILE A 313 -25.57 10.56 2.48
C ILE A 313 -25.48 9.09 2.08
N ILE A 314 -26.09 8.25 2.90
CA ILE A 314 -26.35 6.83 2.62
C ILE A 314 -27.87 6.65 2.49
N ILE A 315 -28.33 6.23 1.32
CA ILE A 315 -29.69 5.76 1.11
C ILE A 315 -29.75 4.27 1.43
N ASN A 316 -30.47 3.90 2.48
CA ASN A 316 -30.68 2.48 2.82
C ASN A 316 -32.06 2.02 2.34
N ALA A 317 -32.07 1.13 1.35
CA ALA A 317 -33.26 0.54 0.77
C ALA A 317 -33.43 -0.96 1.07
N LEU A 318 -32.51 -1.58 1.83
CA LEU A 318 -32.44 -3.04 2.01
C LEU A 318 -33.73 -3.63 2.61
N ALA A 319 -34.28 -2.97 3.63
CA ALA A 319 -35.49 -3.45 4.31
C ALA A 319 -36.79 -2.97 3.64
N LEU A 320 -36.82 -1.71 3.17
CA LEU A 320 -38.03 -1.09 2.64
C LEU A 320 -38.33 -1.48 1.18
N CYS A 321 -37.29 -1.86 0.43
CA CYS A 321 -37.38 -2.15 -1.00
C CYS A 321 -36.86 -3.57 -1.30
N PRO A 322 -37.57 -4.62 -0.82
CA PRO A 322 -37.17 -6.00 -1.06
C PRO A 322 -37.19 -6.36 -2.56
N LEU A 323 -38.02 -5.67 -3.34
CA LEU A 323 -38.09 -5.80 -4.79
C LEU A 323 -37.09 -4.89 -5.53
N GLY A 324 -36.14 -4.31 -4.81
CA GLY A 324 -35.09 -3.48 -5.39
C GLY A 324 -35.51 -2.03 -5.60
N VAL A 325 -34.58 -1.29 -6.21
CA VAL A 325 -34.69 0.15 -6.41
C VAL A 325 -34.71 0.48 -7.89
N THR A 326 -35.54 1.45 -8.26
CA THR A 326 -35.61 2.01 -9.61
C THR A 326 -35.17 3.47 -9.61
N ALA A 327 -34.99 4.04 -10.79
CA ALA A 327 -34.75 5.46 -11.01
C ALA A 327 -35.43 5.86 -12.31
N VAL A 328 -35.82 7.14 -12.42
CA VAL A 328 -36.53 7.66 -13.59
C VAL A 328 -35.99 9.02 -14.00
N GLY A 329 -35.81 9.22 -15.31
CA GLY A 329 -35.35 10.47 -15.89
C GLY A 329 -33.95 10.89 -15.40
N THR A 330 -33.75 12.20 -15.26
CA THR A 330 -32.48 12.76 -14.78
C THR A 330 -32.49 12.93 -13.26
N VAL A 331 -31.63 12.17 -12.58
CA VAL A 331 -31.36 12.24 -11.15
C VAL A 331 -30.15 13.14 -10.90
N LYS A 332 -30.35 14.25 -10.20
CA LYS A 332 -29.30 15.22 -9.86
C LYS A 332 -28.82 15.03 -8.43
N LEU A 333 -27.51 14.90 -8.25
CA LEU A 333 -26.84 14.71 -6.97
C LEU A 333 -26.31 16.06 -6.45
N PRO A 334 -26.70 16.49 -5.23
CA PRO A 334 -26.12 17.67 -4.58
C PRO A 334 -24.83 17.40 -3.80
N GLY A 335 -24.44 16.14 -3.67
CA GLY A 335 -23.23 15.71 -2.97
C GLY A 335 -22.95 14.24 -3.23
N ASP A 336 -22.00 13.68 -2.48
CA ASP A 336 -21.65 12.25 -2.57
C ASP A 336 -22.78 11.38 -1.98
N VAL A 337 -23.12 10.29 -2.67
CA VAL A 337 -24.26 9.43 -2.31
C VAL A 337 -23.87 7.96 -2.39
N VAL A 338 -24.22 7.21 -1.34
CA VAL A 338 -24.12 5.75 -1.30
C VAL A 338 -25.52 5.17 -1.25
N ILE A 339 -25.82 4.19 -2.08
CA ILE A 339 -27.15 3.58 -2.13
C ILE A 339 -27.01 2.07 -1.90
N PHE A 340 -27.59 1.59 -0.80
CA PHE A 340 -27.69 0.17 -0.50
C PHE A 340 -29.06 -0.37 -0.89
N ALA A 341 -29.11 -1.39 -1.73
CA ALA A 341 -30.35 -2.07 -2.11
C ALA A 341 -30.10 -3.55 -2.39
N ASN A 342 -31.16 -4.37 -2.40
CA ASN A 342 -31.01 -5.80 -2.73
C ASN A 342 -30.80 -6.03 -4.24
N LYS A 343 -31.30 -5.11 -5.08
CA LYS A 343 -31.10 -5.10 -6.53
C LYS A 343 -31.44 -3.73 -7.10
N PHE A 344 -30.94 -3.45 -8.30
CA PHE A 344 -31.18 -2.20 -9.02
C PHE A 344 -31.77 -2.50 -10.39
N THR A 345 -32.78 -1.72 -10.78
CA THR A 345 -33.42 -1.86 -12.10
C THR A 345 -33.67 -0.49 -12.68
N PHE A 346 -32.79 -0.08 -13.59
CA PHE A 346 -32.85 1.19 -14.30
C PHE A 346 -33.22 0.93 -15.75
N VAL A 347 -34.38 1.43 -16.16
CA VAL A 347 -34.96 1.12 -17.47
C VAL A 347 -35.47 2.40 -18.09
N ASN A 348 -35.16 2.61 -19.37
CA ASN A 348 -35.64 3.70 -20.21
C ASN A 348 -35.17 5.10 -19.76
N ASN A 349 -34.07 5.56 -20.33
CA ASN A 349 -33.57 6.95 -20.27
C ASN A 349 -33.32 7.45 -18.84
N VAL A 350 -32.54 6.68 -18.07
CA VAL A 350 -32.11 7.08 -16.73
C VAL A 350 -30.74 7.76 -16.80
N GLN A 351 -30.61 8.94 -16.21
CA GLN A 351 -29.34 9.66 -16.17
C GLN A 351 -29.02 10.12 -14.75
N PHE A 352 -27.80 9.87 -14.29
CA PHE A 352 -27.28 10.44 -13.05
C PHE A 352 -26.28 11.55 -13.38
N GLN A 353 -26.39 12.69 -12.72
CA GLN A 353 -25.46 13.81 -12.88
C GLN A 353 -25.31 14.62 -11.59
N SER A 354 -24.25 15.42 -11.50
CA SER A 354 -24.17 16.45 -10.47
C SER A 354 -25.27 17.52 -10.68
N SER A 355 -25.79 18.06 -9.58
CA SER A 355 -26.66 19.24 -9.59
C SER A 355 -25.87 20.54 -9.79
N THR A 356 -24.54 20.49 -9.63
CA THR A 356 -23.61 21.60 -9.80
C THR A 356 -22.53 21.25 -10.82
N THR A 357 -21.51 22.09 -10.96
CA THR A 357 -20.30 21.77 -11.73
C THR A 357 -19.28 20.95 -10.94
N ALA A 358 -19.48 20.79 -9.63
CA ALA A 358 -18.62 19.97 -8.80
C ALA A 358 -18.79 18.49 -9.15
N ARG A 359 -17.68 17.75 -9.07
CA ARG A 359 -17.67 16.31 -9.28
C ARG A 359 -18.06 15.60 -7.97
N HIS A 360 -18.97 14.64 -8.06
CA HIS A 360 -19.44 13.87 -6.91
C HIS A 360 -19.25 12.37 -7.12
N LYS A 361 -19.20 11.63 -6.02
CA LYS A 361 -19.08 10.18 -5.99
C LYS A 361 -20.44 9.52 -5.76
N LEU A 362 -20.71 8.44 -6.47
CA LEU A 362 -21.94 7.67 -6.36
C LEU A 362 -21.61 6.19 -6.22
N TRP A 363 -22.10 5.53 -5.17
CA TRP A 363 -21.96 4.09 -5.00
C TRP A 363 -23.33 3.43 -5.07
N PHE A 364 -23.44 2.39 -5.89
CA PHE A 364 -24.55 1.45 -5.84
C PHE A 364 -24.06 0.13 -5.28
N ILE A 365 -24.66 -0.29 -4.18
CA ILE A 365 -24.18 -1.43 -3.39
C ILE A 365 -25.32 -2.40 -3.17
N THR A 366 -25.16 -3.59 -3.74
CA THR A 366 -25.82 -4.79 -3.24
C THR A 366 -24.85 -5.45 -2.28
N PRO A 367 -25.06 -5.41 -0.96
CA PRO A 367 -24.09 -5.90 0.01
C PRO A 367 -23.90 -7.41 -0.14
N ASP A 368 -22.73 -7.95 0.19
CA ASP A 368 -22.58 -9.38 0.37
C ASP A 368 -22.88 -9.72 1.83
N LEU A 369 -23.99 -10.42 2.07
CA LEU A 369 -24.49 -10.68 3.42
C LEU A 369 -23.89 -11.95 4.04
N VAL A 370 -23.05 -12.66 3.29
CA VAL A 370 -22.35 -13.86 3.77
C VAL A 370 -20.87 -13.56 3.83
N ALA A 371 -20.28 -13.69 5.01
CA ALA A 371 -18.85 -13.44 5.21
C ALA A 371 -18.05 -14.73 4.92
N ASP A 372 -17.90 -15.07 3.64
CA ASP A 372 -17.21 -16.28 3.18
C ASP A 372 -16.11 -16.01 2.13
N GLN A 373 -15.81 -14.74 1.86
CA GLN A 373 -14.86 -14.29 0.83
C GLN A 373 -15.21 -14.84 -0.55
N LEU A 374 -16.50 -15.03 -0.81
CA LEU A 374 -17.06 -15.44 -2.09
C LEU A 374 -18.26 -14.56 -2.40
N PRO A 375 -18.50 -14.20 -3.67
CA PRO A 375 -19.66 -13.40 -4.02
C PRO A 375 -20.96 -14.19 -3.88
N THR A 376 -21.59 -14.07 -2.72
CA THR A 376 -22.80 -14.81 -2.38
C THR A 376 -24.04 -13.97 -2.65
N CYS A 377 -24.65 -14.18 -3.82
CA CYS A 377 -25.93 -13.55 -4.17
C CYS A 377 -27.08 -14.23 -3.40
N GLY A 378 -27.57 -13.56 -2.36
CA GLY A 378 -28.64 -14.05 -1.49
C GLY A 378 -30.01 -14.11 -2.17
N VAL A 379 -30.96 -14.83 -1.54
CA VAL A 379 -32.30 -15.09 -2.12
C VAL A 379 -33.16 -13.85 -2.38
N LEU A 380 -32.98 -12.79 -1.59
CA LEU A 380 -33.67 -11.51 -1.78
C LEU A 380 -32.90 -10.58 -2.73
N GLN A 381 -31.65 -10.91 -3.02
CA GLN A 381 -30.78 -10.13 -3.86
C GLN A 381 -30.98 -10.50 -5.32
N GLY A 382 -30.61 -9.57 -6.20
CA GLY A 382 -30.74 -9.80 -7.62
C GLY A 382 -29.81 -8.93 -8.43
N ASP A 383 -29.84 -9.22 -9.72
CA ASP A 383 -29.00 -8.57 -10.71
C ASP A 383 -29.15 -7.05 -10.73
N PHE A 384 -28.04 -6.39 -11.06
CA PHE A 384 -28.02 -4.99 -11.42
C PHE A 384 -28.38 -4.83 -12.89
N TRP A 385 -29.57 -4.31 -13.18
CA TRP A 385 -30.09 -4.19 -14.54
C TRP A 385 -30.11 -2.73 -15.01
N MET A 386 -29.52 -2.52 -16.19
CA MET A 386 -29.65 -1.28 -16.96
C MET A 386 -30.08 -1.61 -18.38
N LYS A 387 -31.22 -1.08 -18.79
CA LYS A 387 -31.79 -1.34 -20.12
C LYS A 387 -32.25 -0.04 -20.76
N ASN A 388 -31.98 0.07 -22.06
CA ASN A 388 -32.54 1.09 -22.95
C ASN A 388 -32.20 2.52 -22.49
N SER A 389 -30.97 2.96 -22.76
CA SER A 389 -30.46 4.27 -22.40
C SER A 389 -30.25 4.47 -20.89
N PHE A 390 -28.98 4.42 -20.49
CA PHE A 390 -28.54 4.76 -19.14
C PHE A 390 -27.23 5.54 -19.22
N THR A 391 -27.09 6.62 -18.44
CA THR A 391 -25.88 7.45 -18.45
C THR A 391 -25.47 7.89 -17.04
N ILE A 392 -24.19 7.66 -16.69
CA ILE A 392 -23.50 8.41 -15.64
C ILE A 392 -22.78 9.58 -16.32
N ALA A 393 -23.19 10.82 -15.99
CA ALA A 393 -22.56 12.00 -16.58
C ALA A 393 -21.09 12.16 -16.12
N PRO A 394 -20.23 12.82 -16.92
CA PRO A 394 -18.81 13.06 -16.56
C PRO A 394 -18.57 13.86 -15.27
N THR A 395 -19.62 14.50 -14.74
CA THR A 395 -19.63 15.17 -13.43
C THR A 395 -19.76 14.20 -12.27
N LEU A 396 -19.89 12.90 -12.52
CA LEU A 396 -19.90 11.86 -11.50
C LEU A 396 -18.81 10.81 -11.74
N ASP A 397 -18.31 10.27 -10.65
CA ASP A 397 -17.62 8.98 -10.60
C ASP A 397 -18.59 7.99 -9.95
N ALA A 398 -18.89 6.87 -10.60
CA ALA A 398 -19.83 5.88 -10.08
C ALA A 398 -19.18 4.51 -9.85
N MET A 399 -19.45 3.88 -8.72
CA MET A 399 -19.05 2.51 -8.44
C MET A 399 -20.27 1.60 -8.28
N THR A 400 -20.21 0.41 -8.86
CA THR A 400 -21.14 -0.67 -8.53
C THR A 400 -20.41 -1.80 -7.81
N TYR A 401 -20.92 -2.19 -6.64
CA TYR A 401 -20.53 -3.41 -5.95
C TYR A 401 -21.74 -4.35 -5.88
N THR A 402 -21.60 -5.58 -6.35
CA THR A 402 -22.68 -6.57 -6.30
C THR A 402 -22.17 -8.03 -6.33
N PRO A 403 -22.57 -8.90 -5.38
CA PRO A 403 -22.30 -10.34 -5.46
C PRO A 403 -23.17 -11.05 -6.52
N CYS A 404 -24.14 -10.32 -7.10
CA CYS A 404 -25.00 -10.78 -8.19
C CYS A 404 -24.50 -10.27 -9.56
N ARG A 405 -25.20 -10.65 -10.63
CA ARG A 405 -24.85 -10.33 -12.01
C ARG A 405 -25.07 -8.86 -12.36
N PHE A 406 -24.17 -8.29 -13.16
CA PHE A 406 -24.32 -6.97 -13.76
C PHE A 406 -24.71 -7.08 -15.24
N ASN A 407 -25.76 -6.36 -15.65
CA ASN A 407 -26.28 -6.38 -17.02
C ASN A 407 -26.50 -4.95 -17.53
N ALA A 408 -25.69 -4.56 -18.51
CA ALA A 408 -25.80 -3.30 -19.25
C ALA A 408 -26.18 -3.57 -20.71
N MET A 409 -27.36 -3.10 -21.14
CA MET A 409 -27.87 -3.34 -22.48
C MET A 409 -28.47 -2.09 -23.12
N ASN A 410 -28.21 -1.91 -24.41
CA ASN A 410 -28.79 -0.90 -25.29
C ASN A 410 -28.47 0.55 -24.87
N ASN A 411 -27.39 1.12 -25.42
CA ASN A 411 -26.96 2.52 -25.24
C ASN A 411 -26.68 2.85 -23.77
N PHE A 412 -25.61 2.28 -23.22
CA PHE A 412 -25.18 2.50 -21.85
C PHE A 412 -23.90 3.32 -21.82
N GLU A 413 -23.83 4.36 -21.01
CA GLU A 413 -22.61 5.12 -20.77
C GLU A 413 -22.31 5.17 -19.27
N TRP A 414 -21.12 4.70 -18.89
CA TRP A 414 -20.68 4.66 -17.50
C TRP A 414 -19.31 5.25 -17.35
N ARG A 415 -19.14 5.96 -16.24
CA ARG A 415 -17.87 6.46 -15.79
C ARG A 415 -17.63 6.04 -14.35
N GLY A 416 -16.61 5.22 -14.12
CA GLY A 416 -16.20 4.81 -12.79
C GLY A 416 -15.70 3.38 -12.72
N GLN A 417 -16.15 2.64 -11.71
CA GLN A 417 -15.59 1.34 -11.32
C GLN A 417 -16.69 0.27 -11.18
N LEU A 418 -16.37 -0.97 -11.53
CA LEU A 418 -17.28 -2.11 -11.39
C LEU A 418 -16.63 -3.24 -10.59
N TYR A 419 -17.35 -3.76 -9.60
CA TYR A 419 -16.99 -4.92 -8.80
C TYR A 419 -18.19 -5.87 -8.73
N ALA A 420 -18.20 -6.91 -9.56
CA ALA A 420 -19.38 -7.75 -9.77
C ALA A 420 -19.06 -9.24 -9.90
N ASN A 421 -20.09 -10.08 -9.77
CA ASN A 421 -20.01 -11.52 -9.99
C ASN A 421 -21.01 -11.98 -11.06
N GLY A 422 -21.09 -13.28 -11.35
CA GLY A 422 -22.04 -13.86 -12.29
C GLY A 422 -21.61 -13.74 -13.75
N ALA A 423 -22.55 -13.95 -14.66
CA ALA A 423 -22.31 -13.92 -16.11
C ALA A 423 -22.56 -12.52 -16.68
N ASN A 424 -21.63 -11.58 -16.49
CA ASN A 424 -21.86 -10.17 -16.78
C ASN A 424 -22.06 -9.89 -18.28
N ASP A 425 -22.99 -8.98 -18.62
CA ASP A 425 -23.29 -8.62 -20.01
C ASP A 425 -23.11 -7.12 -20.26
N PHE A 426 -22.43 -6.79 -21.36
CA PHE A 426 -22.31 -5.46 -21.95
C PHE A 426 -22.67 -5.56 -23.43
N LYS A 427 -23.88 -5.14 -23.78
CA LYS A 427 -24.45 -5.39 -25.11
C LYS A 427 -25.03 -4.13 -25.74
N ASN A 428 -24.80 -3.98 -27.05
CA ASN A 428 -25.42 -2.98 -27.91
C ASN A 428 -25.06 -1.53 -27.51
N ASN A 429 -23.96 -1.03 -28.07
CA ASN A 429 -23.47 0.34 -27.91
C ASN A 429 -23.24 0.72 -26.44
N THR A 430 -22.39 -0.02 -25.74
CA THR A 430 -22.01 0.29 -24.36
C THR A 430 -20.69 1.04 -24.33
N ARG A 431 -20.59 2.12 -23.55
CA ARG A 431 -19.37 2.86 -23.27
C ARG A 431 -19.05 2.78 -21.78
N PHE A 432 -17.82 2.39 -21.46
CA PHE A 432 -17.31 2.39 -20.08
C PHE A 432 -16.02 3.19 -20.03
N GLU A 433 -15.96 4.18 -19.16
CA GLU A 433 -14.78 5.01 -18.88
C GLU A 433 -14.34 4.74 -17.43
N SER A 434 -13.08 4.35 -17.23
CA SER A 434 -12.58 4.09 -15.88
C SER A 434 -12.50 5.37 -15.04
N ALA A 435 -12.93 5.26 -13.78
CA ALA A 435 -12.52 6.19 -12.74
C ALA A 435 -12.50 5.45 -11.39
N PRO A 436 -11.37 5.47 -10.65
CA PRO A 436 -11.26 4.68 -9.44
C PRO A 436 -12.00 5.37 -8.27
N LEU A 437 -12.78 4.60 -7.50
CA LEU A 437 -13.46 5.09 -6.29
C LEU A 437 -13.05 4.33 -5.03
N GLY A 438 -13.03 3.00 -5.09
CA GLY A 438 -12.81 2.12 -3.95
C GLY A 438 -14.00 2.00 -2.98
N LEU A 439 -13.77 1.28 -1.88
CA LEU A 439 -14.74 0.95 -0.84
C LEU A 439 -14.17 1.24 0.55
N PRO A 440 -15.02 1.51 1.57
CA PRO A 440 -14.54 1.87 2.89
C PRO A 440 -13.81 0.70 3.55
N GLY A 441 -12.56 0.93 3.99
CA GLY A 441 -11.77 -0.08 4.68
C GLY A 441 -11.41 -1.29 3.81
N ILE A 442 -11.42 -1.15 2.48
CA ILE A 442 -11.12 -2.26 1.57
C ILE A 442 -10.11 -1.80 0.53
N ASP A 443 -9.01 -2.54 0.44
CA ASP A 443 -8.08 -2.44 -0.66
C ASP A 443 -8.41 -3.49 -1.73
N LEU A 444 -9.04 -3.03 -2.80
CA LEU A 444 -9.46 -3.85 -3.93
C LEU A 444 -8.29 -4.29 -4.82
N GLU A 445 -7.09 -3.73 -4.63
CA GLU A 445 -5.89 -4.14 -5.36
C GLU A 445 -5.29 -5.42 -4.79
N THR A 446 -5.42 -5.61 -3.48
CA THR A 446 -4.89 -6.77 -2.77
C THR A 446 -5.98 -7.74 -2.31
N GLY A 447 -7.24 -7.28 -2.29
CA GLY A 447 -8.37 -8.03 -1.75
C GLY A 447 -8.31 -8.10 -0.22
N THR A 448 -7.74 -7.07 0.42
CA THR A 448 -7.61 -7.01 1.88
C THR A 448 -8.64 -6.05 2.48
N VAL A 449 -9.11 -6.39 3.68
CA VAL A 449 -10.06 -5.58 4.44
C VAL A 449 -9.33 -5.03 5.66
N THR A 450 -9.26 -3.70 5.77
CA THR A 450 -8.79 -3.00 6.94
C THR A 450 -9.97 -2.69 7.86
N GLY A 451 -9.91 -3.15 9.11
CA GLY A 451 -10.95 -2.85 10.09
C GLY A 451 -11.08 -1.34 10.33
N GLY A 452 -12.30 -0.86 10.58
CA GLY A 452 -12.57 0.56 10.87
C GLY A 452 -13.07 1.38 9.67
N GLY A 453 -13.32 0.74 8.52
CA GLY A 453 -13.94 1.40 7.37
C GLY A 453 -13.06 2.50 6.77
N SER A 454 -13.68 3.58 6.29
CA SER A 454 -12.98 4.72 5.72
C SER A 454 -12.55 5.77 6.74
N ALA A 455 -12.59 5.47 8.05
CA ALA A 455 -12.20 6.40 9.12
C ALA A 455 -10.75 6.91 9.00
N GLY A 456 -9.94 6.21 8.22
CA GLY A 456 -8.51 6.41 8.14
C GLY A 456 -7.80 5.66 9.27
N ALA A 457 -6.48 5.64 9.19
CA ALA A 457 -5.60 5.05 10.19
C ALA A 457 -4.50 6.03 10.54
N VAL A 458 -4.17 6.13 11.82
CA VAL A 458 -2.94 6.81 12.24
C VAL A 458 -1.75 5.94 11.88
N ALA A 459 -0.63 6.58 11.53
CA ALA A 459 0.62 5.87 11.31
C ALA A 459 1.04 5.11 12.57
N ARG A 460 1.56 3.89 12.39
CA ARG A 460 2.05 3.06 13.50
C ARG A 460 3.43 2.55 13.18
N LEU A 461 4.30 2.64 14.18
CA LEU A 461 5.58 1.94 14.15
C LEU A 461 5.33 0.47 14.50
N GLY A 462 5.81 -0.43 13.66
CA GLY A 462 5.80 -1.87 13.88
C GLY A 462 7.03 -2.34 14.66
N ASN A 463 7.33 -3.64 14.51
CA ASN A 463 8.45 -4.26 15.21
C ASN A 463 9.80 -3.77 14.65
N MET A 464 10.82 -3.76 15.50
CA MET A 464 12.20 -3.59 15.04
C MET A 464 12.64 -4.88 14.35
N THR A 465 13.00 -4.80 13.08
CA THR A 465 13.40 -5.95 12.26
C THR A 465 14.91 -6.13 12.20
N SER A 466 15.68 -5.06 12.41
CA SER A 466 17.14 -5.10 12.45
C SER A 466 17.68 -3.95 13.30
N MET A 467 18.78 -4.23 13.99
CA MET A 467 19.62 -3.22 14.63
C MET A 467 21.08 -3.65 14.46
N ARG A 468 21.92 -2.76 13.95
CA ARG A 468 23.36 -3.03 13.77
C ARG A 468 24.20 -1.78 13.99
N ASP A 469 25.42 -1.98 14.47
CA ASP A 469 26.46 -0.96 14.44
C ASP A 469 26.99 -0.84 12.99
N LEU A 470 27.23 0.38 12.54
CA LEU A 470 27.80 0.69 11.22
C LEU A 470 29.31 0.91 11.26
N ASN A 471 29.93 1.00 12.45
CA ASN A 471 31.35 1.29 12.61
C ASN A 471 32.26 0.04 12.70
N ASP A 472 31.71 -1.17 12.66
CA ASP A 472 32.46 -2.45 12.72
C ASP A 472 32.93 -2.97 11.34
N GLY A 473 33.34 -2.06 10.44
CA GLY A 473 33.84 -2.38 9.09
C GLY A 473 35.35 -2.54 8.99
#